data_AF-A0A4Z0F491-F1
#
_entry.id   AF-A0A4Z0F491-F1
#
_cell.length_a   1.000
_cell.length_b   1.000
_cell.length_c   1.000
_cell.angle_alpha   90.00
_cell.angle_beta   90.00
_cell.angle_gamma   90.00
#
_symmetry.space_group_name_H-M   'P 1'
#
loop_
_entity.id
_entity.type
_entity.pdbx_description
1 polymer ?
#
loop_
_entity_poly.entity_id
_entity_poly.type
_entity_poly.pdbx_seq_one_letter_code
_entity_poly.pdbx_strand_id
1 'polypeptide(L)'
;MTYPFDEAELPRLGKNVIRTEVLKYGTVTGSQAYGTARADSDFDIAVPIGCVSMVMKIIGDRETADSDYFAGFYFRDGDGVVVNIIPLHFHTYRAWILATKMMTVALKDMPYLSSTSKYAMFEGFVALFKIATPYPYGEE
;
A
#
# COMPACT_ATOMS: atom_id res chain seq x y z
N MET A 1 -11.77 12.01 5.22
CA MET A 1 -11.41 12.15 3.80
C MET A 1 -11.19 10.74 3.28
N THR A 2 -12.02 10.27 2.36
CA THR A 2 -11.86 8.97 1.68
C THR A 2 -11.00 9.18 0.43
N TYR A 3 -10.01 8.32 0.21
CA TYR A 3 -9.17 8.40 -0.99
C TYR A 3 -9.83 7.60 -2.12
N PRO A 4 -9.68 7.99 -3.39
CA PRO A 4 -10.32 7.29 -4.50
C PRO A 4 -9.78 5.87 -4.59
N PHE A 5 -10.58 4.93 -4.08
CA PHE A 5 -10.39 3.50 -4.18
C PHE A 5 -10.63 3.06 -5.64
N ASP A 6 -9.68 2.34 -6.22
CA ASP A 6 -9.86 1.73 -7.54
C ASP A 6 -10.41 0.32 -7.36
N GLU A 7 -11.67 0.11 -7.76
CA GLU A 7 -12.32 -1.21 -7.71
C GLU A 7 -11.57 -2.27 -8.53
N ALA A 8 -10.69 -1.88 -9.47
CA ALA A 8 -9.80 -2.80 -10.17
C ALA A 8 -8.74 -3.46 -9.27
N GLU A 9 -8.54 -2.98 -8.04
CA GLU A 9 -7.65 -3.59 -7.04
C GLU A 9 -8.32 -4.78 -6.31
N LEU A 10 -9.66 -4.83 -6.25
CA LEU A 10 -10.45 -5.89 -5.56
C LEU A 10 -10.16 -7.35 -5.99
N PRO A 11 -9.96 -7.68 -7.29
CA PRO A 11 -9.76 -9.06 -7.72
C PRO A 11 -8.52 -9.72 -7.11
N ARG A 12 -7.53 -8.91 -6.71
CA ARG A 12 -6.27 -9.39 -6.11
C ARG A 12 -6.42 -9.72 -4.62
N LEU A 13 -7.37 -9.09 -3.95
CA LEU A 13 -7.52 -9.18 -2.50
C LEU A 13 -8.50 -10.27 -2.07
N GLY A 14 -9.47 -10.66 -2.91
CA GLY A 14 -10.58 -11.50 -2.49
C GLY A 14 -11.59 -10.74 -1.62
N LYS A 15 -12.81 -11.29 -1.49
CA LYS A 15 -14.02 -10.56 -1.06
C LYS A 15 -14.23 -10.39 0.45
N ASN A 16 -13.19 -10.36 1.29
CA ASN A 16 -13.42 -10.09 2.71
C ASN A 16 -13.65 -8.59 2.96
N VAL A 17 -14.60 -8.31 3.84
CA VAL A 17 -15.11 -6.97 4.12
C VAL A 17 -14.02 -6.08 4.71
N ILE A 18 -13.16 -6.62 5.56
CA ILE A 18 -12.26 -5.80 6.41
C ILE A 18 -11.14 -5.16 5.60
N ARG A 19 -10.40 -5.94 4.81
CA ARG A 19 -9.41 -5.37 3.89
C ARG A 19 -10.04 -4.42 2.87
N THR A 20 -11.27 -4.70 2.42
CA THR A 20 -12.02 -3.80 1.54
C THR A 20 -12.35 -2.47 2.22
N GLU A 21 -12.74 -2.49 3.49
CA GLU A 21 -12.98 -1.28 4.29
C GLU A 21 -11.69 -0.50 4.56
N VAL A 22 -10.58 -1.19 4.86
CA VAL A 22 -9.26 -0.56 5.04
C VAL A 22 -8.82 0.17 3.78
N LEU A 23 -9.06 -0.41 2.60
CA LEU A 23 -8.65 0.19 1.32
C LEU A 23 -9.38 1.48 0.96
N LYS A 24 -10.52 1.80 1.59
CA LYS A 24 -11.15 3.12 1.46
C LYS A 24 -10.25 4.26 1.99
N TYR A 25 -9.24 3.90 2.77
CA TYR A 25 -8.29 4.81 3.41
C TYR A 25 -6.86 4.65 2.90
N GLY A 26 -6.61 3.76 1.94
CA GLY A 26 -5.27 3.40 1.51
C GLY A 26 -5.18 3.01 0.04
N THR A 27 -4.02 2.49 -0.35
CA THR A 27 -3.77 1.89 -1.67
C THR A 27 -2.95 0.64 -1.51
N VAL A 28 -3.25 -0.39 -2.32
CA VAL A 28 -2.43 -1.60 -2.35
C VAL A 28 -1.07 -1.25 -2.93
N THR A 29 -0.02 -1.77 -2.32
CA THR A 29 1.37 -1.49 -2.70
C THR A 29 2.27 -2.69 -2.43
N GLY A 30 3.55 -2.53 -2.69
CA GLY A 30 4.56 -3.50 -2.31
C GLY A 30 4.56 -4.76 -3.18
N SER A 31 5.25 -5.77 -2.67
CA SER A 31 5.73 -6.89 -3.45
C SER A 31 4.57 -7.71 -4.07
N GLN A 32 3.52 -7.98 -3.28
CA GLN A 32 2.37 -8.78 -3.70
C GLN A 32 1.49 -8.04 -4.71
N ALA A 33 1.39 -6.70 -4.61
CA ALA A 33 0.74 -5.86 -5.62
C ALA A 33 1.38 -5.98 -7.01
N TYR A 34 2.67 -6.33 -7.05
CA TYR A 34 3.44 -6.51 -8.29
C TYR A 34 3.61 -8.00 -8.65
N GLY A 35 2.87 -8.90 -8.00
CA GLY A 35 2.91 -10.34 -8.26
C GLY A 35 4.19 -11.00 -7.76
N THR A 36 4.70 -10.56 -6.62
CA THR A 36 5.89 -11.14 -5.98
C THR A 36 5.52 -11.59 -4.57
N ALA A 37 5.90 -12.82 -4.20
CA ALA A 37 5.58 -13.37 -2.90
C ALA A 37 6.59 -12.87 -1.86
N ARG A 38 6.10 -12.16 -0.84
CA ARG A 38 6.82 -11.96 0.41
C ARG A 38 6.37 -13.01 1.41
N ALA A 39 7.30 -13.44 2.26
CA ALA A 39 7.03 -14.49 3.24
C ALA A 39 6.23 -14.00 4.45
N ASP A 40 6.24 -12.68 4.70
CA ASP A 40 5.75 -12.06 5.93
C ASP A 40 4.43 -11.28 5.77
N SER A 41 4.01 -10.98 4.54
CA SER A 41 2.69 -10.41 4.25
C SER A 41 2.10 -10.91 2.93
N ASP A 42 0.78 -11.06 2.92
CA ASP A 42 -0.02 -11.34 1.72
C ASP A 42 -0.33 -10.04 0.95
N PHE A 43 -0.49 -8.93 1.66
CA PHE A 43 -0.73 -7.61 1.07
C PHE A 43 -0.02 -6.51 1.86
N ASP A 44 0.48 -5.51 1.15
CA ASP A 44 0.88 -4.24 1.76
C ASP A 44 -0.14 -3.17 1.36
N ILE A 45 -0.63 -2.40 2.35
CA ILE A 45 -1.54 -1.27 2.14
C ILE A 45 -0.87 -0.02 2.69
N ALA A 46 -0.51 0.90 1.81
CA ALA A 46 -0.09 2.23 2.21
C ALA A 46 -1.32 3.03 2.64
N VAL A 47 -1.19 3.75 3.77
CA VAL A 47 -2.23 4.63 4.29
C VAL A 47 -1.62 5.97 4.72
N PRO A 48 -2.32 7.10 4.54
CA PRO A 48 -1.90 8.34 5.17
C PRO A 48 -1.93 8.21 6.69
N ILE A 49 -0.91 8.74 7.37
CA ILE A 49 -0.81 8.72 8.85
C ILE A 49 -2.08 9.22 9.54
N GLY A 50 -2.73 10.27 9.01
CA GLY A 50 -3.97 10.81 9.56
C GLY A 50 -5.16 9.83 9.52
N CYS A 51 -5.10 8.78 8.70
CA CYS A 51 -6.14 7.76 8.56
C CYS A 51 -5.89 6.51 9.39
N VAL A 52 -4.71 6.35 10.01
CA VAL A 52 -4.36 5.15 10.79
C VAL A 52 -5.37 4.88 11.91
N SER A 53 -5.84 5.92 12.60
CA SER A 53 -6.87 5.79 13.64
C SER A 53 -8.19 5.19 13.12
N MET A 54 -8.59 5.46 11.88
CA MET A 54 -9.77 4.84 11.25
C MET A 54 -9.50 3.40 10.86
N VAL A 55 -8.31 3.12 10.34
CA VAL A 55 -7.86 1.75 10.03
C VAL A 55 -7.88 0.89 11.30
N MET A 56 -7.36 1.39 12.42
CA MET A 56 -7.40 0.69 13.71
C MET A 56 -8.84 0.42 14.19
N LYS A 57 -9.78 1.37 13.99
CA LYS A 57 -11.19 1.14 14.30
C LYS A 57 -11.82 0.04 13.44
N ILE A 58 -11.43 -0.07 12.17
CA ILE A 58 -11.91 -1.12 11.25
C ILE A 58 -11.33 -2.48 11.62
N ILE A 59 -10.04 -2.51 11.96
CA ILE A 59 -9.34 -3.73 12.39
C ILE A 59 -9.87 -4.21 13.74
N GLY A 60 -10.26 -3.31 14.65
CA GLY A 60 -10.82 -3.65 15.97
C GLY A 60 -9.81 -4.37 16.85
N ASP A 61 -10.28 -5.37 17.60
CA ASP A 61 -9.46 -6.11 18.59
C ASP A 61 -8.59 -7.23 17.99
N ARG A 62 -8.25 -7.14 16.70
CA ARG A 62 -7.42 -8.15 16.04
C ARG A 62 -5.97 -8.09 16.52
N GLU A 63 -5.32 -9.24 16.49
CA GLU A 63 -3.88 -9.32 16.74
C GLU A 63 -3.12 -8.48 15.71
N THR A 64 -2.28 -7.59 16.24
CA THR A 64 -1.38 -6.74 15.46
C THR A 64 0.06 -7.02 15.89
N ALA A 65 0.97 -6.89 14.94
CA ALA A 65 2.40 -7.03 15.18
C ALA A 65 3.14 -5.91 14.46
N ASP A 66 4.23 -5.42 15.04
CA ASP A 66 5.06 -4.39 14.39
C ASP A 66 5.68 -4.94 13.10
N SER A 67 5.81 -4.06 12.08
CA SER A 67 6.53 -4.39 10.86
C SER A 67 7.98 -3.93 10.90
N ASP A 68 8.88 -4.85 10.60
CA ASP A 68 10.32 -4.57 10.46
C ASP A 68 10.68 -4.03 9.06
N TYR A 69 9.76 -4.12 8.09
CA TYR A 69 10.00 -3.80 6.69
C TYR A 69 9.74 -2.33 6.35
N PHE A 70 8.72 -1.74 6.98
CA PHE A 70 8.45 -0.31 7.04
C PHE A 70 7.91 0.01 8.43
N ALA A 71 8.02 1.26 8.91
CA ALA A 71 7.50 1.69 10.22
C ALA A 71 5.95 1.63 10.28
N GLY A 72 5.41 0.42 10.27
CA GLY A 72 4.01 0.06 10.13
C GLY A 72 3.68 -1.16 10.97
N PHE A 73 2.58 -1.83 10.68
CA PHE A 73 2.11 -2.97 11.47
C PHE A 73 1.32 -3.96 10.64
N TYR A 74 1.47 -5.24 10.97
CA TYR A 74 0.68 -6.32 10.42
C TYR A 74 -0.62 -6.50 11.21
N PHE A 75 -1.66 -6.93 10.53
CA PHE A 75 -2.84 -7.56 11.15
C PHE A 75 -3.24 -8.79 10.36
N ARG A 76 -3.90 -9.75 11.03
CA ARG A 76 -4.47 -10.91 10.37
C ARG A 76 -5.97 -10.71 10.14
N ASP A 77 -6.39 -10.80 8.88
CA ASP A 77 -7.79 -10.76 8.47
C ASP A 77 -8.50 -12.08 8.86
N GLY A 78 -9.84 -12.09 8.81
CA GLY A 78 -10.67 -13.24 9.22
C GLY A 78 -10.44 -14.52 8.43
N ASP A 79 -9.87 -14.44 7.22
CA ASP A 79 -9.53 -15.61 6.38
C ASP A 79 -8.09 -16.10 6.58
N GLY A 80 -7.36 -15.57 7.57
CA GLY A 80 -5.95 -15.91 7.81
C GLY A 80 -4.95 -15.12 6.95
N VAL A 81 -5.43 -14.20 6.11
CA VAL A 81 -4.62 -13.30 5.29
C VAL A 81 -3.88 -12.29 6.18
N VAL A 82 -2.56 -12.16 5.99
CA VAL A 82 -1.72 -11.20 6.71
C VAL A 82 -1.56 -9.93 5.90
N VAL A 83 -2.04 -8.82 6.44
CA VAL A 83 -2.00 -7.50 5.79
C VAL A 83 -1.05 -6.60 6.55
N ASN A 84 -0.11 -6.01 5.85
CA ASN A 84 0.80 -4.99 6.37
C ASN A 84 0.24 -3.59 6.09
N ILE A 85 0.02 -2.81 7.13
CA ILE A 85 -0.32 -1.39 7.04
C ILE A 85 0.97 -0.59 7.07
N ILE A 86 1.16 0.26 6.07
CA ILE A 86 2.31 1.16 5.94
C ILE A 86 1.83 2.61 6.13
N PRO A 87 1.98 3.19 7.33
CA PRO A 87 1.69 4.59 7.58
C PRO A 87 2.68 5.49 6.84
N LEU A 88 2.16 6.42 6.04
CA LEU A 88 2.97 7.38 5.30
C LEU A 88 2.50 8.81 5.59
N HIS A 89 3.44 9.74 5.69
CA HIS A 89 3.08 11.16 5.64
C HIS A 89 2.40 11.47 4.30
N PHE A 90 1.46 12.43 4.31
CA PHE A 90 0.63 12.73 3.15
C PHE A 90 1.42 12.99 1.85
N HIS A 91 2.54 13.72 1.95
CA HIS A 91 3.42 13.99 0.82
C HIS A 91 4.04 12.71 0.23
N THR A 92 4.43 11.76 1.09
CA THR A 92 4.97 10.46 0.66
C THR A 92 3.87 9.55 0.13
N TYR A 93 2.69 9.56 0.75
CA TYR A 93 1.53 8.77 0.34
C TYR A 93 1.10 9.10 -1.10
N ARG A 94 1.09 10.37 -1.49
CA ARG A 94 0.79 10.78 -2.87
C ARG A 94 1.76 10.19 -3.88
N ALA A 95 3.06 10.20 -3.57
CA ALA A 95 4.07 9.61 -4.43
C ALA A 95 3.88 8.09 -4.59
N TRP A 96 3.48 7.40 -3.51
CA TRP A 96 3.17 5.97 -3.54
C TRP A 96 1.96 5.63 -4.40
N ILE A 97 0.88 6.41 -4.33
CA ILE A 97 -0.29 6.23 -5.23
C ILE A 97 0.14 6.33 -6.70
N LEU A 98 0.90 7.37 -7.05
CA LEU A 98 1.37 7.59 -8.42
C LEU A 98 2.29 6.46 -8.88
N ALA A 99 3.21 6.02 -8.01
CA ALA A 99 4.10 4.91 -8.28
C ALA A 99 3.35 3.58 -8.49
N THR A 100 2.33 3.27 -7.68
CA THR A 100 1.48 2.07 -7.86
C THR A 100 0.76 2.10 -9.21
N LYS A 101 0.24 3.26 -9.63
CA LYS A 101 -0.40 3.42 -10.95
C LYS A 101 0.60 3.21 -12.09
N MET A 102 1.79 3.80 -12.00
CA MET A 102 2.84 3.61 -12.99
C MET A 102 3.32 2.16 -13.06
N MET A 103 3.50 1.50 -11.92
CA MET A 103 3.82 0.06 -11.87
C MET A 103 2.75 -0.78 -12.55
N THR A 104 1.48 -0.48 -12.33
CA THR A 104 0.37 -1.23 -12.95
C THR A 104 0.41 -1.13 -14.48
N VAL A 105 0.80 0.02 -15.03
CA VAL A 105 1.02 0.19 -16.47
C VAL A 105 2.29 -0.53 -16.92
N ALA A 106 3.41 -0.29 -16.24
CA ALA A 106 4.71 -0.88 -16.59
C ALA A 106 4.69 -2.41 -16.60
N LEU A 107 3.95 -3.04 -15.67
CA LEU A 107 3.81 -4.49 -15.58
C LEU A 107 2.95 -5.09 -16.71
N LYS A 108 2.10 -4.30 -17.37
CA LYS A 108 1.39 -4.76 -18.58
C LYS A 108 2.37 -4.90 -19.75
N ASP A 109 3.33 -3.99 -19.86
CA ASP A 109 4.30 -3.96 -20.95
C ASP A 109 5.53 -4.84 -20.67
N MET A 110 5.87 -5.02 -19.39
CA MET A 110 7.04 -5.77 -18.93
C MET A 110 6.67 -6.84 -17.88
N PRO A 111 5.81 -7.83 -18.23
CA PRO A 111 5.34 -8.84 -17.27
C PRO A 111 6.46 -9.76 -16.77
N TYR A 112 7.58 -9.83 -17.50
CA TYR A 112 8.73 -10.70 -17.23
C TYR A 112 9.75 -10.14 -16.24
N LEU A 113 9.51 -8.95 -15.66
CA LEU A 113 10.43 -8.38 -14.67
C LEU A 113 10.57 -9.30 -13.45
N SER A 114 11.82 -9.44 -12.97
CA SER A 114 12.09 -10.15 -11.72
C SER A 114 11.47 -9.40 -10.53
N SER A 115 11.22 -10.10 -9.41
CA SER A 115 10.68 -9.47 -8.20
C SER A 115 11.54 -8.29 -7.72
N THR A 116 12.86 -8.45 -7.75
CA THR A 116 13.82 -7.39 -7.39
C THR A 116 13.72 -6.20 -8.34
N SER A 117 13.60 -6.44 -9.64
CA SER A 117 13.46 -5.37 -10.64
C SER A 117 12.15 -4.61 -10.48
N LYS A 118 11.06 -5.31 -10.16
CA LYS A 118 9.75 -4.69 -9.89
C LYS A 118 9.83 -3.77 -8.66
N TYR A 119 10.46 -4.24 -7.59
CA TYR A 119 10.66 -3.44 -6.39
C TYR A 119 11.53 -2.21 -6.63
N ALA A 120 12.68 -2.38 -7.30
CA ALA A 120 13.57 -1.28 -7.65
C ALA A 120 12.89 -0.24 -8.56
N MET A 121 12.06 -0.68 -9.50
CA MET A 121 11.28 0.20 -10.37
C MET A 121 10.24 0.99 -9.57
N PHE A 122 9.53 0.34 -8.65
CA PHE A 122 8.58 1.01 -7.78
C PHE A 122 9.25 2.08 -6.92
N GLU A 123 10.34 1.75 -6.24
CA GLU A 123 11.13 2.71 -5.45
C GLU A 123 11.65 3.87 -6.31
N GLY A 124 12.08 3.59 -7.55
CA GLY A 124 12.45 4.60 -8.53
C GLY A 124 11.30 5.56 -8.87
N PHE A 125 10.10 5.03 -9.10
CA PHE A 125 8.91 5.86 -9.32
C PHE A 125 8.54 6.68 -8.07
N VAL A 126 8.59 6.08 -6.87
CA VAL A 126 8.35 6.80 -5.62
C VAL A 126 9.31 7.98 -5.47
N ALA A 127 10.61 7.75 -5.69
CA ALA A 127 11.63 8.79 -5.62
C ALA A 127 11.38 9.91 -6.64
N LEU A 128 11.07 9.55 -7.88
CA LEU A 128 10.73 10.51 -8.93
C LEU A 128 9.52 11.37 -8.56
N PHE A 129 8.44 10.75 -8.05
CA PHE A 129 7.22 11.48 -7.69
C PHE A 129 7.37 12.32 -6.43
N LYS A 130 8.21 11.93 -5.47
CA LYS A 130 8.57 12.80 -4.34
C LYS A 130 9.22 14.10 -4.81
N ILE A 131 10.08 14.04 -5.83
CA ILE A 131 10.74 15.22 -6.42
C ILE A 131 9.75 16.04 -7.26
N ALA A 132 8.94 15.38 -8.09
CA ALA A 132 8.05 16.03 -9.04
C ALA A 132 6.78 16.62 -8.40
N THR A 133 6.41 16.15 -7.20
CA THR A 133 5.28 16.69 -6.43
C THR A 133 5.76 17.25 -5.09
N PRO A 134 6.64 18.27 -5.11
CA PRO A 134 7.16 18.84 -3.88
C PRO A 134 5.99 19.42 -3.09
N TYR A 135 5.98 19.14 -1.79
CA TYR A 135 5.07 19.82 -0.88
C TYR A 135 5.37 21.32 -0.94
N PRO A 136 4.37 22.21 -1.05
CA PRO A 136 4.64 23.63 -0.89
C PRO A 136 5.27 23.82 0.50
N TYR A 137 6.53 24.25 0.54
CA TYR A 137 7.22 24.59 1.77
C TYR A 137 6.34 25.55 2.58
N GLY A 138 5.88 25.16 3.78
CA GLY A 138 5.32 26.13 4.73
C GLY A 138 4.05 25.77 5.52
N GLU A 139 3.49 24.56 5.44
CA GLU A 139 2.38 24.17 6.32
C GLU A 139 2.73 22.88 7.08
N GLU A 140 3.40 23.05 8.21
CA GLU A 140 3.43 22.06 9.32
C GLU A 140 2.29 22.33 10.29
#